data_AF-A0A1V9EDN7-F1
#
_entry.id   AF-A0A1V9EDN7-F1
#
_cell.length_a   1.000
_cell.length_b   1.000
_cell.length_c   1.000
_cell.angle_alpha   90.00
_cell.angle_beta   90.00
_cell.angle_gamma   90.00
#
_symmetry.space_group_name_H-M   'P 1'
#
loop_
_entity.id
_entity.type
_entity.pdbx_description
1 polymer ?
#
loop_
_entity_poly.entity_id
_entity_poly.type
_entity_poly.pdbx_seq_one_letter_code
_entity_poly.pdbx_strand_id
1 'polypeptide(L)'
;MIIFYQIVTKPLVAKQLPDESCPVCGKKGGVEITLYMRYIRAFLPIFGMGRITGVHCGLCSSKIKDPGAPAFRKRTYSDNIADAIKVLRATHRRTTWQLIYPWSLCIVLLLMAGVAAVYGQIIKRGQAHTKELLANPEPGDIYRARWKSIENQTFQLNPVLVKLDHITGDTMFVLLGKKTVGNPYSKKDWEALTTNPDDFYPQEYKVQLSAFKKKTEFLLFGGTPVAYTGGPLSDGTLNIDFDVVLRKK
;
A
#
# COMPACT_ATOMS: atom_id res chain seq x y z
N MET A 1 -3.16 25.83 8.66
CA MET A 1 -2.08 25.64 7.67
C MET A 1 -2.31 26.62 6.53
N ILE A 2 -1.47 27.65 6.39
CA ILE A 2 -1.61 28.65 5.31
C ILE A 2 -0.74 28.19 4.15
N ILE A 3 -1.35 27.86 3.02
CA ILE A 3 -0.63 27.46 1.81
C ILE A 3 -0.44 28.70 0.95
N PHE A 4 0.78 29.23 0.89
CA PHE A 4 1.14 30.24 -0.10
C PHE A 4 1.28 29.57 -1.46
N TYR A 5 0.37 29.88 -2.38
CA TYR A 5 0.47 29.47 -3.78
C TYR A 5 0.56 30.71 -4.67
N GLN A 6 1.42 30.64 -5.68
CA GLN A 6 1.56 31.68 -6.71
C GLN A 6 1.29 31.07 -8.07
N ILE A 7 0.59 31.81 -8.91
CA ILE A 7 0.36 31.43 -10.30
C ILE A 7 1.49 32.03 -11.14
N VAL A 8 2.30 31.17 -11.75
CA VAL A 8 3.46 31.58 -12.55
C VAL A 8 3.19 31.31 -14.03
N THR A 9 3.56 32.26 -14.90
CA THR A 9 3.51 32.13 -16.36
C THR A 9 4.93 32.13 -16.91
N LYS A 10 5.35 31.03 -17.53
CA LYS A 10 6.68 30.88 -18.14
C LYS A 10 6.58 30.87 -19.66
N PRO A 11 7.35 31.70 -20.40
CA PRO A 11 7.39 31.62 -21.86
C PRO A 11 8.02 30.28 -22.29
N LEU A 12 7.43 29.65 -23.30
CA LEU A 12 7.90 28.40 -23.89
C LEU A 12 8.58 28.65 -25.23
N VAL A 13 7.84 29.22 -26.19
CA VAL A 13 8.30 29.45 -27.57
C VAL A 13 7.68 30.74 -28.09
N ALA A 14 8.48 31.53 -28.79
CA ALA A 14 8.07 32.74 -29.50
C ALA A 14 8.19 32.54 -31.02
N LYS A 15 7.28 33.14 -31.79
CA LYS A 15 7.32 33.18 -33.25
C LYS A 15 6.90 34.56 -33.72
N GLN A 16 7.74 35.17 -34.56
CA GLN A 16 7.43 36.43 -35.22
C GLN A 16 6.61 36.20 -36.49
N LEU A 17 5.72 37.15 -36.79
CA LEU A 17 4.91 37.19 -38.00
C LEU A 17 5.35 38.39 -38.85
N PRO A 18 6.24 38.18 -39.85
CA PRO A 18 6.81 39.26 -40.65
C PRO A 18 5.76 39.95 -41.55
N ASP A 19 4.77 39.19 -42.02
CA ASP A 19 3.78 39.68 -42.99
C ASP A 19 2.59 40.40 -42.34
N GLU A 20 2.47 40.34 -41.02
CA GLU A 20 1.34 40.92 -40.30
C GLU A 20 1.55 42.38 -39.89
N SER A 21 0.49 43.16 -40.00
CA SER A 21 0.46 44.56 -39.57
C SER A 21 -0.09 44.68 -38.16
N CYS A 22 0.56 45.46 -37.31
CA CYS A 22 0.05 45.70 -35.97
C CYS A 22 -1.27 46.51 -36.05
N PRO A 23 -2.37 46.05 -35.42
CA PRO A 23 -3.64 46.78 -35.42
C PRO A 23 -3.60 48.09 -34.63
N VAL A 24 -2.54 48.33 -33.84
CA VAL A 24 -2.38 49.54 -33.02
C VAL A 24 -1.50 50.58 -33.70
N CYS A 25 -0.35 50.18 -34.26
CA CYS A 25 0.62 51.12 -34.85
C CYS A 25 0.73 51.04 -36.38
N GLY A 26 0.04 50.09 -37.03
CA GLY A 26 0.04 49.92 -38.49
C GLY A 26 1.37 49.46 -39.11
N LYS A 27 2.41 49.24 -38.30
CA LYS A 27 3.72 48.77 -38.78
C LYS A 27 3.71 47.27 -39.04
N LYS A 28 4.27 46.85 -40.17
CA LYS A 28 4.45 45.43 -40.56
C LYS A 28 5.65 44.80 -39.84
N GLY A 29 5.61 43.49 -39.66
CA GLY A 29 6.71 42.67 -39.17
C GLY A 29 7.05 42.82 -37.69
N GLY A 30 6.23 43.55 -36.93
CA GLY A 30 6.41 43.76 -35.51
C GLY A 30 5.63 42.81 -34.61
N VAL A 31 4.81 41.89 -35.15
CA VAL A 31 3.90 41.06 -34.36
C VAL A 31 4.58 39.77 -33.92
N GLU A 32 4.61 39.52 -32.61
CA GLU A 32 5.18 38.32 -32.01
C GLU A 32 4.12 37.54 -31.23
N ILE A 33 4.07 36.23 -31.48
CA ILE A 33 3.21 35.28 -30.77
C ILE A 33 4.09 34.49 -29.80
N THR A 34 3.73 34.50 -28.53
CA THR A 34 4.43 33.74 -27.50
C THR A 34 3.49 32.72 -26.86
N LEU A 35 3.89 31.46 -26.85
CA LEU A 35 3.23 30.39 -26.10
C LEU A 35 3.79 30.39 -24.67
N TYR A 36 2.91 30.46 -23.68
CA TYR A 36 3.26 30.39 -22.27
C TYR A 36 2.69 29.13 -21.62
N MET A 37 3.43 28.60 -20.64
CA MET A 37 2.94 27.61 -19.70
C MET A 37 2.51 28.31 -18.41
N ARG A 38 1.27 28.04 -17.95
CA ARG A 38 0.78 28.52 -16.66
C ARG A 38 0.81 27.37 -15.67
N TYR A 39 1.36 27.59 -14.49
CA TYR A 39 1.38 26.59 -13.42
C TYR A 39 1.24 27.23 -12.04
N ILE A 40 0.69 26.47 -11.11
CA ILE A 40 0.68 26.83 -9.69
C ILE A 40 2.03 26.40 -9.11
N ARG A 41 2.73 27.36 -8.51
CA ARG A 41 3.95 27.15 -7.74
C ARG A 41 3.60 27.35 -6.27
N ALA A 42 3.80 26.30 -5.48
CA ALA A 42 3.96 26.44 -4.04
C ALA A 42 5.46 26.27 -3.75
N PHE A 43 5.95 25.03 -3.66
CA PHE A 43 7.38 24.71 -3.50
C PHE A 43 8.02 24.14 -4.79
N LEU A 44 7.26 23.30 -5.51
CA LEU A 44 7.57 22.79 -6.84
C LEU A 44 6.46 23.24 -7.83
N PRO A 45 6.68 23.20 -9.16
CA PRO A 45 5.63 23.42 -10.14
C PRO A 45 4.67 22.22 -10.15
N ILE A 46 3.70 22.20 -9.23
CA ILE A 46 2.91 20.99 -8.94
C ILE A 46 1.71 20.86 -9.90
N PHE A 47 1.05 21.97 -10.28
CA PHE A 47 -0.17 21.91 -11.11
C PHE A 47 -0.07 22.78 -12.36
N GLY A 48 0.09 22.13 -13.52
CA GLY A 48 0.04 22.81 -14.81
C GLY A 48 -1.40 23.20 -15.17
N MET A 49 -1.71 24.50 -15.17
CA MET A 49 -3.01 25.07 -15.59
C MET A 49 -3.21 25.12 -17.12
N GLY A 50 -2.30 24.50 -17.88
CA GLY A 50 -2.37 24.47 -19.33
C GLY A 50 -1.55 25.58 -20.00
N ARG A 51 -1.77 25.72 -21.31
CA ARG A 51 -1.02 26.63 -22.18
C ARG A 51 -1.88 27.80 -22.59
N ILE A 52 -1.30 28.99 -22.50
CA ILE A 52 -1.92 30.25 -22.92
C ILE A 52 -1.03 30.88 -23.99
N THR A 53 -1.61 31.74 -24.82
CA THR A 53 -0.90 32.40 -25.92
C THR A 53 -1.05 33.90 -25.75
N GLY A 54 0.06 34.61 -25.68
CA GLY A 54 0.09 36.07 -25.78
C GLY A 54 0.46 36.49 -27.18
N VAL A 55 -0.05 37.65 -27.60
CA VAL A 55 0.33 38.30 -28.86
C VAL A 55 0.67 39.74 -28.53
N HIS A 56 1.86 40.17 -28.92
CA HIS A 56 2.33 41.53 -28.66
C HIS A 56 3.06 42.08 -29.88
N CYS A 57 3.13 43.40 -29.98
CA CYS A 57 3.92 44.06 -31.01
C CYS A 57 5.26 44.52 -30.43
N GLY A 58 6.38 44.02 -30.95
CA GLY A 58 7.73 44.43 -30.52
C GLY A 58 8.10 45.88 -30.91
N LEU A 59 7.38 46.48 -31.87
CA LEU A 59 7.67 47.85 -32.36
C LEU A 59 6.97 48.94 -31.55
N CYS A 60 5.80 48.67 -30.98
CA CYS A 60 5.03 49.63 -30.19
C CYS A 60 4.68 49.13 -28.78
N SER A 61 5.20 47.96 -28.40
CA SER A 61 4.97 47.29 -27.11
C SER A 61 3.50 47.05 -26.76
N SER A 62 2.58 47.15 -27.74
CA SER A 62 1.15 46.93 -27.51
C SER A 62 0.83 45.45 -27.35
N LYS A 63 -0.03 45.13 -26.36
CA LYS A 63 -0.54 43.77 -26.14
C LYS A 63 -1.82 43.58 -26.94
N ILE A 64 -1.71 42.90 -28.08
CA ILE A 64 -2.85 42.56 -28.96
C ILE A 64 -3.70 41.46 -28.32
N LYS A 65 -3.06 40.50 -27.63
CA LYS A 65 -3.72 39.46 -26.85
C LYS A 65 -2.98 39.26 -25.53
N ASP A 66 -3.65 39.59 -24.45
CA ASP A 66 -3.11 39.39 -23.10
C ASP A 66 -3.22 37.90 -22.69
N PRO A 67 -2.10 37.24 -22.32
CA PRO A 67 -2.14 35.87 -21.80
C PRO A 67 -2.93 35.74 -20.49
N GLY A 68 -3.07 36.81 -19.70
CA GLY A 68 -3.83 36.84 -18.45
C GLY A 68 -5.33 37.08 -18.60
N ALA A 69 -5.81 37.41 -19.81
CA ALA A 69 -7.22 37.73 -20.02
C ALA A 69 -8.14 36.51 -19.83
N PRO A 70 -9.36 36.71 -19.28
CA PRO A 70 -10.33 35.64 -19.14
C PRO A 70 -10.75 35.07 -20.50
N ALA A 71 -11.05 33.78 -20.55
CA ALA A 71 -11.35 33.02 -21.78
C ALA A 71 -12.50 33.60 -22.62
N PHE A 72 -13.39 34.39 -21.99
CA PHE A 72 -14.57 35.01 -22.59
C PHE A 72 -14.31 36.37 -23.26
N ARG A 73 -13.09 36.93 -23.17
CA ARG A 73 -12.78 38.21 -23.84
C ARG A 73 -12.76 38.01 -25.36
N LYS A 74 -13.55 38.80 -26.09
CA LYS A 74 -13.59 38.78 -27.55
C LYS A 74 -12.17 38.92 -28.13
N ARG A 75 -11.85 38.05 -29.08
CA ARG A 75 -10.55 38.02 -29.77
C ARG A 75 -10.57 39.10 -30.86
N THR A 76 -9.75 40.14 -30.70
CA THR A 76 -9.63 41.24 -31.65
C THR A 76 -8.29 41.14 -32.39
N TYR A 77 -8.09 40.07 -33.14
CA TYR A 77 -6.88 39.85 -33.94
C TYR A 77 -7.24 39.16 -35.27
N SER A 78 -6.39 39.34 -36.29
CA SER A 78 -6.61 38.83 -37.65
C SER A 78 -6.61 37.30 -37.72
N ASP A 79 -7.19 36.75 -38.80
CA ASP A 79 -7.23 35.31 -39.04
C ASP A 79 -5.84 34.68 -39.17
N ASN A 80 -4.86 35.39 -39.76
CA ASN A 80 -3.49 34.86 -39.83
C ASN A 80 -2.87 34.70 -38.45
N ILE A 81 -3.14 35.62 -37.51
CA ILE A 81 -2.71 35.49 -36.11
C ILE A 81 -3.40 34.27 -35.47
N ALA A 82 -4.68 34.04 -35.79
CA ALA A 82 -5.41 32.87 -35.29
C ALA A 82 -4.80 31.55 -35.78
N ASP A 83 -4.44 31.47 -37.05
CA ASP A 83 -3.85 30.26 -37.64
C ASP A 83 -2.42 30.03 -37.18
N ALA A 84 -1.61 31.09 -37.08
CA ALA A 84 -0.28 31.00 -36.50
C ALA A 84 -0.33 30.49 -35.05
N ILE A 85 -1.33 30.90 -34.25
CA ILE A 85 -1.57 30.35 -32.91
C ILE A 85 -1.91 28.86 -32.94
N LYS A 86 -2.77 28.41 -33.86
CA LYS A 86 -3.14 26.99 -34.00
C LYS A 86 -1.91 26.15 -34.34
N VAL A 87 -1.13 26.58 -35.33
CA VAL A 87 0.11 25.92 -35.75
C VAL A 87 1.09 25.83 -34.59
N LEU A 88 1.35 26.94 -33.89
CA LEU A 88 2.29 26.97 -32.76
C LEU A 88 1.87 26.02 -31.63
N ARG A 89 0.57 25.90 -31.36
CA ARG A 89 0.05 24.94 -30.36
C ARG A 89 0.19 23.49 -30.79
N ALA A 90 -0.02 23.20 -32.07
CA ALA A 90 0.08 21.85 -32.63
C ALA A 90 1.54 21.38 -32.72
N THR A 91 2.47 22.25 -33.10
CA THR A 91 3.89 21.90 -33.27
C THR A 91 4.60 21.69 -31.94
N HIS A 92 4.19 22.38 -30.87
CA HIS A 92 4.84 22.25 -29.57
C HIS A 92 4.48 20.91 -28.90
N ARG A 93 5.34 19.89 -29.04
CA ARG A 93 5.20 18.60 -28.34
C ARG A 93 5.13 18.80 -26.81
N ARG A 94 4.29 18.03 -26.12
CA ARG A 94 4.27 17.97 -24.65
C ARG A 94 5.48 17.14 -24.22
N THR A 95 6.25 17.63 -23.25
CA THR A 95 7.28 16.80 -22.61
C THR A 95 6.58 15.73 -21.77
N THR A 96 7.09 14.50 -21.77
CA THR A 96 6.49 13.35 -21.07
C THR A 96 6.29 13.61 -19.58
N TRP A 97 7.16 14.44 -18.99
CA TRP A 97 7.04 14.95 -17.62
C TRP A 97 5.79 15.80 -17.35
N GLN A 98 5.22 16.46 -18.37
CA GLN A 98 3.92 17.16 -18.25
C GLN A 98 2.72 16.19 -18.23
N LEU A 99 2.93 14.91 -18.55
CA LEU A 99 1.90 13.87 -18.53
C LEU A 99 1.76 13.23 -17.15
N ILE A 100 2.82 13.27 -16.31
CA ILE A 100 2.76 12.96 -14.88
C ILE A 100 2.03 14.14 -14.21
N TYR A 101 0.74 14.22 -14.51
CA TYR A 101 -0.13 15.22 -13.95
C TYR A 101 -0.28 14.91 -12.46
N PRO A 102 -0.37 15.89 -11.56
CA PRO A 102 -0.53 15.64 -10.13
C PRO A 102 -1.67 14.66 -9.77
N TRP A 103 -2.68 14.54 -10.63
CA TRP A 103 -3.72 13.51 -10.51
C TRP A 103 -3.19 12.07 -10.61
N SER A 104 -2.16 11.79 -11.41
CA SER A 104 -1.57 10.45 -11.49
C SER A 104 -0.97 10.02 -10.16
N LEU A 105 -0.33 10.95 -9.43
CA LEU A 105 0.16 10.68 -8.08
C LEU A 105 -1.01 10.39 -7.11
N CYS A 106 -2.08 11.18 -7.17
CA CYS A 106 -3.27 10.92 -6.36
C CYS A 106 -3.91 9.56 -6.66
N ILE A 107 -3.97 9.16 -7.93
CA ILE A 107 -4.51 7.86 -8.36
C ILE A 107 -3.63 6.72 -7.83
N VAL A 108 -2.30 6.83 -7.93
CA VAL A 108 -1.38 5.82 -7.40
C VAL A 108 -1.51 5.69 -5.89
N LEU A 109 -1.60 6.81 -5.17
CA LEU A 109 -1.79 6.81 -3.72
C LEU A 109 -3.13 6.19 -3.32
N LEU A 110 -4.21 6.47 -4.05
CA LEU A 110 -5.51 5.84 -3.84
C LEU A 110 -5.47 4.34 -4.08
N LEU A 111 -4.80 3.89 -5.14
CA LEU A 111 -4.63 2.46 -5.43
C LEU A 111 -3.84 1.76 -4.32
N MET A 112 -2.72 2.36 -3.89
CA MET A 112 -1.91 1.86 -2.77
C MET A 112 -2.73 1.75 -1.48
N ALA A 113 -3.50 2.79 -1.14
CA ALA A 113 -4.37 2.79 0.03
C ALA A 113 -5.47 1.71 -0.09
N GLY A 114 -6.06 1.53 -1.27
CA GLY A 114 -7.04 0.49 -1.54
C GLY A 114 -6.47 -0.92 -1.35
N VAL A 115 -5.30 -1.20 -1.92
CA VAL A 115 -4.60 -2.48 -1.75
C VAL A 115 -4.27 -2.74 -0.29
N ALA A 116 -3.73 -1.76 0.42
CA ALA A 116 -3.41 -1.87 1.84
C ALA A 116 -4.66 -2.14 2.70
N ALA A 117 -5.79 -1.49 2.40
CA ALA A 117 -7.05 -1.70 3.09
C ALA A 117 -7.59 -3.12 2.88
N VAL A 118 -7.58 -3.63 1.64
CA VAL A 118 -8.02 -4.99 1.32
C VAL A 118 -7.13 -6.02 2.00
N TYR A 119 -5.80 -5.87 1.89
CA TYR A 119 -4.85 -6.78 2.52
C TYR A 119 -4.99 -6.78 4.05
N GLY A 120 -5.17 -5.61 4.65
CA GLY A 120 -5.43 -5.47 6.08
C GLY A 120 -6.74 -6.16 6.52
N GLN A 121 -7.79 -6.14 5.70
CA GLN A 121 -9.03 -6.87 5.98
C GLN A 121 -8.84 -8.39 5.89
N ILE A 122 -8.06 -8.88 4.91
CA ILE A 122 -7.76 -10.32 4.77
C ILE A 122 -7.01 -10.82 6.01
N ILE A 123 -5.97 -10.11 6.43
CA ILE A 123 -5.21 -10.47 7.65
C ILE A 123 -6.13 -10.48 8.87
N LYS A 124 -6.94 -9.44 9.07
CA LYS A 124 -7.87 -9.37 10.21
C LYS A 124 -8.86 -10.53 10.24
N ARG A 125 -9.38 -10.96 9.07
CA ARG A 125 -10.27 -12.12 8.98
C ARG A 125 -9.55 -13.41 9.35
N GLY A 126 -8.33 -13.62 8.85
CA GLY A 126 -7.51 -14.77 9.23
C GLY A 126 -7.21 -14.81 10.73
N GLN A 127 -6.85 -13.67 11.32
CA GLN A 127 -6.63 -13.55 12.77
C GLN A 127 -7.90 -13.83 13.57
N ALA A 128 -9.05 -13.31 13.13
CA ALA A 128 -10.32 -13.55 13.79
C ALA A 128 -10.70 -15.05 13.76
N HIS A 129 -10.49 -15.71 12.63
CA HIS A 129 -10.74 -17.15 12.50
C HIS A 129 -9.81 -17.99 13.39
N THR A 130 -8.50 -17.71 13.39
CA THR A 130 -7.55 -18.38 14.29
C THR A 130 -7.91 -18.16 15.76
N LYS A 131 -8.31 -16.95 16.13
CA LYS A 131 -8.75 -16.63 17.51
C LYS A 131 -10.01 -17.40 17.90
N GLU A 132 -10.95 -17.58 16.97
CA GLU A 132 -12.15 -18.38 17.18
C GLU A 132 -11.82 -19.86 17.43
N LEU A 133 -10.91 -20.43 16.65
CA LEU A 133 -10.44 -21.81 16.81
C LEU A 133 -9.73 -22.02 18.15
N LEU A 134 -8.88 -21.07 18.56
CA LEU A 134 -8.16 -21.12 19.85
C LEU A 134 -9.10 -20.96 21.05
N ALA A 135 -10.19 -20.19 20.91
CA ALA A 135 -11.18 -20.01 21.98
C ALA A 135 -12.06 -21.26 22.19
N ASN A 136 -12.27 -22.04 21.13
CA ASN A 136 -13.12 -23.22 21.12
C ASN A 136 -12.33 -24.45 20.65
N PRO A 137 -11.39 -24.96 21.46
CA PRO A 137 -10.59 -26.13 21.10
C PRO A 137 -11.47 -27.38 20.99
N GLU A 138 -11.26 -28.17 19.95
CA GLU A 138 -12.02 -29.39 19.65
C GLU A 138 -11.07 -30.60 19.45
N PRO A 139 -11.47 -31.80 19.88
CA PRO A 139 -10.76 -33.04 19.56
C PRO A 139 -10.40 -33.14 18.07
N GLY A 140 -9.15 -33.45 17.76
CA GLY A 140 -8.63 -33.50 16.40
C GLY A 140 -7.91 -32.22 15.93
N ASP A 141 -8.00 -31.12 16.68
CA ASP A 141 -7.25 -29.89 16.38
C ASP A 141 -5.74 -30.13 16.43
N ILE A 142 -5.02 -29.62 15.43
CA ILE A 142 -3.55 -29.66 15.38
C ILE A 142 -3.01 -28.23 15.44
N TYR A 143 -2.31 -27.91 16.52
CA TYR A 143 -1.67 -26.62 16.78
C TYR A 143 -0.23 -26.62 16.31
N ARG A 144 0.16 -25.60 15.55
CA ARG A 144 1.57 -25.25 15.35
C ARG A 144 2.03 -24.49 16.58
N ALA A 145 2.86 -25.10 17.40
CA ALA A 145 3.17 -24.60 18.71
C ALA A 145 4.65 -24.61 19.01
N ARG A 146 5.01 -23.98 20.12
CA ARG A 146 6.28 -24.22 20.80
C ARG A 146 6.05 -25.11 22.01
N TRP A 147 6.92 -26.07 22.21
CA TRP A 147 6.91 -26.96 23.36
C TRP A 147 8.30 -27.08 23.99
N LYS A 148 8.37 -27.01 25.31
CA LYS A 148 9.59 -27.15 26.09
C LYS A 148 9.95 -28.63 26.14
N SER A 149 11.14 -28.99 25.65
CA SER A 149 11.62 -30.36 25.78
C SER A 149 11.78 -30.73 27.24
N ILE A 150 11.21 -31.88 27.63
CA ILE A 150 11.27 -32.41 29.00
C ILE A 150 12.61 -33.13 29.21
N GLU A 151 13.23 -33.66 28.14
CA GLU A 151 14.39 -34.55 28.23
C GLU A 151 15.71 -33.83 28.59
N ASN A 152 15.90 -32.58 28.19
CA ASN A 152 17.23 -31.94 28.26
C ASN A 152 17.38 -30.85 29.33
N GLN A 153 16.37 -30.60 30.17
CA GLN A 153 16.32 -29.51 31.16
C GLN A 153 16.66 -28.10 30.60
N THR A 154 16.87 -27.97 29.29
CA THR A 154 17.13 -26.72 28.61
C THR A 154 15.83 -25.95 28.47
N PHE A 155 15.88 -24.64 28.71
CA PHE A 155 14.74 -23.72 28.57
C PHE A 155 14.36 -23.46 27.10
N GLN A 156 14.73 -24.35 26.17
CA GLN A 156 14.48 -24.17 24.75
C GLN A 156 13.08 -24.64 24.38
N LEU A 157 12.34 -23.71 23.77
CA LEU A 157 11.01 -23.89 23.23
C LEU A 157 11.12 -24.36 21.78
N ASN A 158 10.89 -25.65 21.55
CA ASN A 158 11.01 -26.26 20.23
C ASN A 158 9.70 -26.12 19.45
N PRO A 159 9.74 -25.66 18.19
CA PRO A 159 8.57 -25.63 17.34
C PRO A 159 8.13 -27.05 16.96
N VAL A 160 6.90 -27.43 17.28
CA VAL A 160 6.35 -28.77 17.08
C VAL A 160 4.85 -28.70 16.77
N LEU A 161 4.31 -29.74 16.14
CA LEU A 161 2.87 -29.94 16.07
C LEU A 161 2.35 -30.52 17.38
N VAL A 162 1.25 -29.98 17.88
CA VAL A 162 0.55 -30.47 19.06
C VAL A 162 -0.85 -30.85 18.62
N LYS A 163 -1.22 -32.12 18.71
CA LYS A 163 -2.58 -32.58 18.40
C LYS A 163 -3.39 -32.68 19.68
N LEU A 164 -4.60 -32.13 19.70
CA LEU A 164 -5.59 -32.39 20.74
C LEU A 164 -6.27 -33.73 20.45
N ASP A 165 -6.14 -34.67 21.38
CA ASP A 165 -6.76 -35.98 21.26
C ASP A 165 -8.19 -35.97 21.80
N HIS A 166 -8.35 -35.62 23.08
CA HIS A 166 -9.66 -35.52 23.72
C HIS A 166 -9.66 -34.49 24.87
N ILE A 167 -10.87 -34.12 25.33
CA ILE A 167 -11.09 -33.19 26.44
C ILE A 167 -11.97 -33.86 27.49
N THR A 168 -11.53 -33.84 28.75
CA THR A 168 -12.29 -34.34 29.89
C THR A 168 -12.29 -33.29 31.00
N GLY A 169 -13.43 -32.66 31.26
CA GLY A 169 -13.55 -31.57 32.24
C GLY A 169 -12.66 -30.37 31.90
N ASP A 170 -11.81 -29.93 32.84
CA ASP A 170 -10.83 -28.85 32.64
C ASP A 170 -9.47 -29.35 32.08
N THR A 171 -9.42 -30.56 31.54
CA THR A 171 -8.17 -31.18 31.06
C THR A 171 -8.24 -31.48 29.56
N MET A 172 -7.27 -30.95 28.82
CA MET A 172 -6.95 -31.29 27.44
C MET A 172 -5.87 -32.35 27.41
N PHE A 173 -6.06 -33.41 26.64
CA PHE A 173 -5.07 -34.45 26.41
C PHE A 173 -4.44 -34.23 25.05
N VAL A 174 -3.14 -33.92 25.04
CA VAL A 174 -2.43 -33.54 23.80
C VAL A 174 -1.29 -34.49 23.48
N LEU A 175 -1.06 -34.71 22.18
CA LEU A 175 0.00 -35.52 21.62
C LEU A 175 1.01 -34.63 20.91
N LEU A 176 2.30 -34.92 21.07
CA LEU A 176 3.38 -34.15 20.44
C LEU A 176 3.81 -34.81 19.14
N GLY A 177 4.06 -34.00 18.11
CA GLY A 177 4.67 -34.46 16.87
C GLY A 177 6.11 -34.94 17.07
N LYS A 178 6.50 -35.98 16.33
CA LYS A 178 7.86 -36.56 16.37
C LYS A 178 8.93 -35.67 15.75
N LYS A 179 8.53 -34.75 14.88
CA LYS A 179 9.42 -33.86 14.13
C LYS A 179 9.25 -32.43 14.61
N THR A 180 10.38 -31.73 14.73
CA THR A 180 10.43 -30.30 15.03
C THR A 180 10.83 -29.50 13.81
N VAL A 181 10.46 -28.22 13.78
CA VAL A 181 10.87 -27.28 12.72
C VAL A 181 12.20 -26.61 13.08
N GLY A 182 13.02 -26.29 12.08
CA GLY A 182 14.23 -25.48 12.29
C GLY A 182 13.90 -24.03 12.65
N ASN A 183 14.86 -23.31 13.24
CA ASN A 183 14.80 -21.86 13.39
C ASN A 183 15.75 -21.23 12.34
N PRO A 184 15.32 -20.28 11.49
CA PRO A 184 14.02 -19.59 11.42
C PRO A 184 12.87 -20.44 10.90
N TYR A 185 11.64 -20.12 11.33
CA TYR A 185 10.44 -20.82 10.88
C TYR A 185 10.09 -20.44 9.43
N SER A 186 10.07 -21.40 8.52
CA SER A 186 9.50 -21.20 7.18
C SER A 186 8.16 -21.93 7.03
N LYS A 187 7.25 -21.37 6.23
CA LYS A 187 5.97 -22.01 5.89
C LYS A 187 6.19 -23.41 5.30
N LYS A 188 7.19 -23.55 4.45
CA LYS A 188 7.58 -24.81 3.80
C LYS A 188 7.96 -25.88 4.82
N ASP A 189 8.67 -25.53 5.89
CA ASP A 189 9.06 -26.50 6.90
C ASP A 189 7.87 -26.99 7.72
N TRP A 190 6.89 -26.12 7.98
CA TRP A 190 5.63 -26.51 8.61
C TRP A 190 4.75 -27.38 7.72
N GLU A 191 4.72 -27.09 6.41
CA GLU A 191 3.99 -27.90 5.42
C GLU A 191 4.66 -29.25 5.17
N ALA A 192 5.97 -29.37 5.41
CA ALA A 192 6.69 -30.63 5.36
C ALA A 192 6.36 -31.54 6.57
N LEU A 193 5.78 -31.00 7.63
CA LEU A 193 5.27 -31.81 8.74
C LEU A 193 3.95 -32.45 8.34
N THR A 194 3.89 -33.78 8.44
CA THR A 194 2.71 -34.56 8.16
C THR A 194 1.76 -34.55 9.36
N THR A 195 0.45 -34.61 9.07
CA THR A 195 -0.63 -34.60 10.08
C THR A 195 -1.26 -35.98 10.25
N ASN A 196 -0.51 -37.05 9.93
CA ASN A 196 -1.00 -38.42 10.08
C ASN A 196 -0.90 -38.85 11.55
N PRO A 197 -1.77 -39.74 12.04
CA PRO A 197 -1.72 -40.22 13.42
C PRO A 197 -0.35 -40.79 13.83
N ASP A 198 0.34 -41.48 12.92
CA ASP A 198 1.64 -42.11 13.18
C ASP A 198 2.80 -41.11 13.37
N ASP A 199 2.59 -39.84 13.04
CA ASP A 199 3.60 -38.79 13.19
C ASP A 199 3.64 -38.17 14.59
N PHE A 200 2.76 -38.62 15.49
CA PHE A 200 2.70 -38.17 16.88
C PHE A 200 3.22 -39.25 17.82
N TYR A 201 3.85 -38.83 18.93
CA TYR A 201 4.16 -39.72 20.03
C TYR A 201 2.86 -40.24 20.67
N PRO A 202 2.81 -41.51 21.09
CA PRO A 202 1.63 -42.08 21.75
C PRO A 202 1.46 -41.56 23.19
N GLN A 203 2.45 -40.86 23.74
CA GLN A 203 2.39 -40.31 25.08
C GLN A 203 1.47 -39.08 25.13
N GLU A 204 0.47 -39.14 26.00
CA GLU A 204 -0.43 -38.03 26.27
C GLU A 204 0.13 -37.08 27.33
N TYR A 205 -0.01 -35.79 27.07
CA TYR A 205 0.26 -34.72 28.04
C TYR A 205 -1.06 -34.10 28.48
N LYS A 206 -1.25 -34.02 29.80
CA LYS A 206 -2.43 -33.41 30.40
C LYS A 206 -2.21 -31.92 30.55
N VAL A 207 -3.02 -31.12 29.88
CA VAL A 207 -2.93 -29.66 29.86
C VAL A 207 -4.21 -29.04 30.42
N GLN A 208 -4.10 -27.95 31.17
CA GLN A 208 -5.25 -27.24 31.71
C GLN A 208 -6.01 -26.44 30.64
N LEU A 209 -7.28 -26.78 30.42
CA LEU A 209 -8.15 -26.16 29.41
C LEU A 209 -8.44 -24.68 29.73
N SER A 210 -8.73 -24.36 30.99
CA SER A 210 -9.01 -22.99 31.44
C SER A 210 -7.82 -22.06 31.24
N ALA A 211 -6.59 -22.56 31.47
CA ALA A 211 -5.36 -21.83 31.19
C ALA A 211 -5.18 -21.60 29.69
N PHE A 212 -5.41 -22.64 28.87
CA PHE A 212 -5.34 -22.55 27.42
C PHE A 212 -6.34 -21.53 26.87
N LYS A 213 -7.60 -21.56 27.29
CA LYS A 213 -8.63 -20.59 26.83
C LYS A 213 -8.33 -19.15 27.25
N LYS A 214 -7.72 -18.95 28.42
CA LYS A 214 -7.46 -17.60 28.96
C LYS A 214 -6.19 -16.96 28.39
N LYS A 215 -5.14 -17.75 28.18
CA LYS A 215 -3.80 -17.24 27.82
C LYS A 215 -3.18 -17.88 26.58
N THR A 216 -3.85 -18.87 25.97
CA THR A 216 -3.28 -19.69 24.88
C THR A 216 -1.97 -20.36 25.27
N GLU A 217 -1.90 -20.84 26.52
CA GLU A 217 -0.72 -21.50 27.09
C GLU A 217 -1.02 -22.97 27.39
N PHE A 218 -0.04 -23.84 27.12
CA PHE A 218 -0.03 -25.22 27.57
C PHE A 218 0.59 -25.28 28.98
N LEU A 219 -0.27 -25.44 29.99
CA LEU A 219 0.12 -25.65 31.39
C LEU A 219 -0.17 -27.10 31.79
N LEU A 220 0.85 -27.84 32.23
CA LEU A 220 0.66 -29.25 32.61
C LEU A 220 -0.18 -29.40 33.89
N PHE A 221 -1.14 -30.33 33.87
CA PHE A 221 -1.98 -30.67 35.02
C PHE A 221 -1.23 -31.57 36.01
N GLY A 222 -1.30 -31.25 37.31
CA GLY A 222 -0.84 -32.14 38.40
C GLY A 222 0.64 -32.06 38.80
N GLY A 223 1.43 -31.15 38.21
CA GLY A 223 2.75 -30.80 38.73
C GLY A 223 2.63 -29.61 39.69
N THR A 224 3.15 -29.73 40.91
CA THR A 224 3.45 -28.56 41.76
C THR A 224 4.95 -28.29 41.70
N PRO A 225 5.39 -27.13 41.15
CA PRO A 225 4.58 -26.06 40.54
C PRO A 225 4.05 -26.41 39.14
N VAL A 226 2.94 -25.76 38.76
CA VAL A 226 2.34 -25.88 37.41
C VAL A 226 3.40 -25.48 36.38
N ALA A 227 3.83 -26.43 35.57
CA ALA A 227 4.91 -26.21 34.61
C ALA A 227 4.35 -25.69 33.30
N TYR A 228 4.75 -24.47 32.93
CA TYR A 228 4.56 -23.94 31.57
C TYR A 228 5.40 -24.77 30.59
N THR A 229 4.73 -25.39 29.61
CA THR A 229 5.38 -26.16 28.56
C THR A 229 5.41 -25.44 27.22
N GLY A 230 4.62 -24.40 27.02
CA GLY A 230 4.64 -23.64 25.78
C GLY A 230 3.27 -23.14 25.37
N GLY A 231 3.05 -22.97 24.07
CA GLY A 231 1.78 -22.50 23.52
C GLY A 231 1.80 -22.45 21.99
N PRO A 232 0.63 -22.30 21.34
CA PRO A 232 0.52 -22.08 19.91
C PRO A 232 1.37 -20.88 19.44
N LEU A 233 1.83 -20.92 18.20
CA LEU A 233 2.65 -19.86 17.58
C LEU A 233 1.81 -18.62 17.27
N SER A 234 1.59 -17.81 18.31
CA SER A 234 0.81 -16.57 18.35
C SER A 234 -0.66 -16.65 17.90
N ASP A 235 -1.44 -15.82 18.58
CA ASP A 235 -2.79 -15.36 18.30
C ASP A 235 -2.90 -14.43 17.07
N GLY A 236 -1.90 -14.44 16.17
CA GLY A 236 -1.81 -13.53 15.03
C GLY A 236 -0.98 -12.26 15.26
N THR A 237 -0.30 -12.13 16.41
CA THR A 237 0.62 -11.01 16.70
C THR A 237 2.01 -11.19 16.11
N LEU A 238 2.46 -12.43 15.88
CA LEU A 238 3.61 -12.70 15.03
C LEU A 238 3.09 -12.73 13.59
N ASN A 239 3.76 -12.00 12.69
CA ASN A 239 3.41 -11.92 11.28
C ASN A 239 3.79 -13.23 10.57
N ILE A 240 3.09 -14.31 10.91
CA ILE A 240 3.36 -15.65 10.40
C ILE A 240 2.34 -15.96 9.31
N ASP A 241 2.81 -16.17 8.07
CA ASP A 241 2.00 -16.35 6.85
C ASP A 241 1.25 -17.70 6.76
N PHE A 242 0.94 -18.34 7.88
CA PHE A 242 0.33 -19.67 7.90
C PHE A 242 -0.61 -19.91 9.08
N ASP A 243 -1.58 -20.81 8.87
CA ASP A 243 -2.57 -21.18 9.88
C ASP A 243 -1.92 -21.83 11.10
N VAL A 244 -2.23 -21.30 12.28
CA VAL A 244 -1.67 -21.77 13.56
C VAL A 244 -2.42 -23.00 14.08
N VAL A 245 -3.68 -23.19 13.65
CA VAL A 245 -4.51 -24.34 14.01
C VAL A 245 -5.07 -24.96 12.74
N LEU A 246 -4.93 -26.28 12.61
CA LEU A 246 -5.52 -27.08 11.55
C LEU A 246 -6.63 -27.94 12.13
N ARG A 247 -7.88 -27.67 11.74
CA ARG A 247 -9.05 -28.50 12.06
C ARG A 247 -9.48 -29.25 10.81
N LYS A 248 -9.25 -30.57 10.77
CA LYS A 248 -9.79 -31.42 9.70
C LYS A 248 -11.27 -31.69 10.02
N LYS A 249 -12.17 -31.16 9.18
CA LYS A 249 -13.59 -31.53 9.19
C LYS A 249 -13.78 -32.92 8.61
#